data_AF-A0AAV2Q064-F1
#
_entry.id   AF-A0AAV2Q064-F1
#
_cell.length_a   1.000
_cell.length_b   1.000
_cell.length_c   1.000
_cell.angle_alpha   90.00
_cell.angle_beta   90.00
_cell.angle_gamma   90.00
#
_symmetry.space_group_name_H-M   'P 1'
#
loop_
_entity.id
_entity.type
_entity.pdbx_description
1 polymer ?
#
loop_
_entity_poly.entity_id
_entity_poly.type
_entity_poly.pdbx_seq_one_letter_code
_entity_poly.pdbx_strand_id
1 'polypeptide(L)'
;MKYKMETMFLHTEDSDLTISFPGHDITYPVHRSVLTKTTPYFQNLLDGPLCIHGHQWSVRDEHAEPEAFKIILGHCYGVEIITENVDVALRVYKLTDLYMMDRLKEKCFNHLIDFVKSDPVNAEQLLKFSYAYNFLDLKSAILTCLSKIHKRHNKYVMFSNLLLNLYPEWRDEILSQCGKITELSFTESWMYPKYTLPYENISPILQSINCQEPGLGYFSGCVSAKVLREITWKNASYNMLSLSLCDSKQAEELASALPDMREDWYFYLHIPYKAVSPESFNYWPEVTRLFLA
;
A
#
# COMPACT_ATOMS: atom_id res chain seq x y z
N MET A 1 -23.09 -9.72 32.22
CA MET A 1 -21.71 -9.42 32.65
C MET A 1 -20.96 -8.55 31.64
N LYS A 2 -21.02 -8.83 30.32
CA LYS A 2 -20.40 -7.99 29.26
C LYS A 2 -20.82 -6.50 29.31
N TYR A 3 -22.12 -6.24 29.42
CA TYR A 3 -22.70 -4.88 29.57
C TYR A 3 -22.16 -4.08 30.76
N LYS A 4 -21.66 -4.76 31.81
CA LYS A 4 -21.11 -4.11 33.02
C LYS A 4 -19.65 -3.67 32.82
N MET A 5 -18.88 -4.37 31.98
CA MET A 5 -17.48 -3.99 31.71
C MET A 5 -17.41 -2.82 30.73
N GLU A 6 -18.23 -2.83 29.67
CA GLU A 6 -18.31 -1.72 28.72
C GLU A 6 -18.68 -0.40 29.41
N THR A 7 -19.60 -0.43 30.39
CA THR A 7 -19.92 0.74 31.22
C THR A 7 -18.76 1.18 32.11
N MET A 8 -17.93 0.27 32.63
CA MET A 8 -16.74 0.60 33.43
C MET A 8 -15.62 1.24 32.59
N PHE A 9 -15.62 1.04 31.28
CA PHE A 9 -14.69 1.76 30.38
C PHE A 9 -15.08 3.24 30.24
N LEU A 10 -16.39 3.52 30.26
CA LEU A 10 -16.93 4.88 30.12
C LEU A 10 -17.02 5.62 31.46
N HIS A 11 -17.23 4.89 32.55
CA HIS A 11 -17.33 5.42 33.91
C HIS A 11 -16.10 5.01 34.72
N THR A 12 -15.31 6.00 35.13
CA THR A 12 -14.03 5.82 35.83
C THR A 12 -14.20 5.57 37.33
N GLU A 13 -15.43 5.34 37.77
CA GLU A 13 -15.76 4.98 39.16
C GLU A 13 -15.04 3.69 39.53
N ASP A 14 -14.51 3.60 40.76
CA ASP A 14 -13.76 2.45 41.28
C ASP A 14 -12.45 2.09 40.54
N SER A 15 -11.94 2.96 39.66
CA SER A 15 -10.60 2.79 39.05
C SER A 15 -9.49 2.89 40.10
N ASP A 16 -8.61 1.89 40.14
CA ASP A 16 -7.54 1.72 41.15
C ASP A 16 -6.12 1.90 40.56
N LEU A 17 -6.06 2.25 39.28
CA LEU A 17 -4.83 2.54 38.54
C LEU A 17 -5.06 3.66 37.52
N THR A 18 -4.12 4.58 37.43
CA THR A 18 -4.07 5.61 36.37
C THR A 18 -2.88 5.35 35.46
N ILE A 19 -3.14 5.21 34.17
CA ILE A 19 -2.14 5.07 33.13
C ILE A 19 -1.77 6.45 32.58
N SER A 20 -0.48 6.74 32.46
CA SER A 20 0.04 7.99 31.89
C SER A 20 1.07 7.73 30.78
N PHE A 21 1.24 8.71 29.90
CA PHE A 21 2.12 8.63 28.74
C PHE A 21 3.12 9.79 28.80
N PRO A 22 4.44 9.54 28.94
CA PRO A 22 5.45 10.59 28.93
C PRO A 22 5.31 11.49 27.70
N GLY A 23 5.32 12.81 27.90
CA GLY A 23 5.17 13.79 26.81
C GLY A 23 3.73 14.10 26.41
N HIS A 24 2.73 13.47 27.03
CA HIS A 24 1.31 13.75 26.80
C HIS A 24 0.59 14.15 28.09
N ASP A 25 -0.31 15.13 27.99
CA ASP A 25 -1.21 15.53 29.09
C ASP A 25 -2.52 14.71 29.09
N ILE A 26 -2.38 13.41 28.82
CA ILE A 26 -3.51 12.46 28.74
C ILE A 26 -3.23 11.33 29.72
N THR A 27 -4.27 10.96 30.48
CA THR A 27 -4.24 9.80 31.36
C THR A 27 -5.50 8.96 31.19
N TYR A 28 -5.38 7.66 31.48
CA TYR A 28 -6.51 6.73 31.49
C TYR A 28 -6.67 6.10 32.88
N PRO A 29 -7.71 6.44 33.64
CA PRO A 29 -8.09 5.66 34.82
C PRO A 29 -8.63 4.29 34.37
N VAL A 30 -8.16 3.24 35.03
CA VAL A 30 -8.46 1.84 34.69
C VAL A 30 -8.58 0.99 35.95
N HIS A 31 -9.16 -0.19 35.78
CA HIS A 31 -9.32 -1.21 36.80
C HIS A 31 -8.26 -2.30 36.60
N ARG A 32 -7.35 -2.48 37.56
CA ARG A 32 -6.31 -3.53 37.53
C ARG A 32 -6.93 -4.90 37.26
N SER A 33 -8.02 -5.20 37.97
CA SER A 33 -8.73 -6.48 37.87
C SER A 33 -9.31 -6.79 36.49
N VAL A 34 -9.54 -5.78 35.64
CA VAL A 34 -9.98 -5.97 34.25
C VAL A 34 -8.77 -6.30 33.37
N LEU A 35 -7.70 -5.51 33.51
CA LEU A 35 -6.48 -5.70 32.70
C LEU A 35 -5.84 -7.07 32.96
N THR A 36 -5.70 -7.47 34.22
CA THR A 36 -5.03 -8.74 34.60
C THR A 36 -5.75 -9.99 34.13
N LYS A 37 -7.06 -9.91 33.90
CA LYS A 37 -7.86 -11.01 33.34
C LYS A 37 -7.78 -11.11 31.82
N THR A 38 -7.31 -10.06 31.15
CA THR A 38 -7.35 -9.97 29.69
C THR A 38 -6.13 -10.63 29.05
N THR A 39 -4.93 -10.40 29.60
CA THR A 39 -3.69 -10.93 29.01
C THR A 39 -2.66 -11.33 30.07
N PRO A 40 -1.79 -12.33 29.76
CA PRO A 40 -0.68 -12.70 30.64
C PRO A 40 0.29 -11.55 30.90
N TYR A 41 0.47 -10.64 29.94
CA TYR A 41 1.34 -9.48 30.10
C TYR A 41 0.86 -8.60 31.25
N PHE A 42 -0.42 -8.20 31.25
CA PHE A 42 -0.97 -7.37 32.32
C PHE A 42 -1.05 -8.12 33.65
N GLN A 43 -1.35 -9.42 33.63
CA GLN A 43 -1.29 -10.25 34.83
C GLN A 43 0.09 -10.17 35.49
N ASN A 44 1.17 -10.38 34.73
CA ASN A 44 2.53 -10.31 35.24
C ASN A 44 2.92 -8.89 35.70
N LEU A 45 2.50 -7.87 34.96
CA LEU A 45 2.81 -6.47 35.26
C LEU A 45 2.12 -5.96 36.53
N LEU A 46 0.89 -6.39 36.81
CA LEU A 46 0.04 -5.82 37.86
C LEU A 46 -0.13 -6.72 39.07
N ASP A 47 -0.12 -8.04 38.88
CA ASP A 47 -0.32 -9.06 39.93
C ASP A 47 0.87 -10.04 40.04
N GLY A 48 1.90 -9.91 39.20
CA GLY A 48 3.06 -10.78 39.19
C GLY A 48 4.11 -10.46 40.26
N PRO A 49 5.20 -11.25 40.34
CA PRO A 49 6.25 -11.08 41.35
C PRO A 49 7.02 -9.75 41.27
N LEU A 50 7.00 -9.12 40.09
CA LEU A 50 7.63 -7.82 39.82
C LEU A 50 6.57 -6.77 39.52
N CYS A 51 5.40 -6.87 40.16
CA CYS A 51 4.29 -5.99 39.84
C CYS A 51 4.61 -4.54 40.19
N ILE A 52 4.01 -3.63 39.43
CA ILE A 52 4.07 -2.22 39.75
C ILE A 52 3.22 -1.95 41.01
N HIS A 53 3.89 -1.42 42.04
CA HIS A 53 3.25 -0.98 43.27
C HIS A 53 2.78 0.48 43.12
N GLY A 54 1.54 0.78 43.55
CA GLY A 54 0.96 2.12 43.55
C GLY A 54 -0.21 2.31 42.59
N HIS A 55 -0.72 3.54 42.49
CA HIS A 55 -1.91 3.86 41.69
C HIS A 55 -1.57 4.49 40.33
N GLN A 56 -0.31 4.47 39.91
CA GLN A 56 0.12 5.05 38.64
C GLN A 56 1.02 4.11 37.86
N TRP A 57 0.77 4.02 36.55
CA TRP A 57 1.63 3.34 35.60
C TRP A 57 1.97 4.28 34.44
N SER A 58 3.26 4.55 34.25
CA SER A 58 3.73 5.30 33.09
C SER A 58 4.15 4.33 31.97
N VAL A 59 3.45 4.37 30.84
CA VAL A 59 3.77 3.57 29.66
C VAL A 59 4.92 4.23 28.93
N ARG A 60 6.08 3.57 28.91
CA ARG A 60 7.31 4.09 28.27
C ARG A 60 7.55 3.55 26.86
N ASP A 61 6.62 2.75 26.34
CA ASP A 61 6.73 2.23 24.99
C ASP A 61 6.43 3.36 23.99
N GLU A 62 7.38 3.63 23.09
CA GLU A 62 7.27 4.71 22.11
C GLU A 62 6.16 4.50 21.07
N HIS A 63 5.64 3.28 20.93
CA HIS A 63 4.52 2.94 20.05
C HIS A 63 3.17 2.94 20.77
N ALA A 64 3.18 3.06 22.10
CA ALA A 64 1.99 3.16 22.92
C ALA A 64 1.50 4.61 23.03
N GLU A 65 1.31 5.30 21.89
CA GLU A 65 0.65 6.59 21.91
C GLU A 65 -0.77 6.47 22.50
N PRO A 66 -1.28 7.52 23.18
CA PRO A 66 -2.55 7.42 23.91
C PRO A 66 -3.71 6.88 23.08
N GLU A 67 -3.82 7.30 21.81
CA GLU A 67 -4.89 6.87 20.91
C GLU A 67 -4.84 5.37 20.59
N ALA A 68 -3.67 4.83 20.24
CA ALA A 68 -3.49 3.41 19.99
C ALA A 68 -3.71 2.59 21.27
N PHE A 69 -3.21 3.08 22.40
CA PHE A 69 -3.37 2.42 23.69
C PHE A 69 -4.83 2.44 24.17
N LYS A 70 -5.62 3.46 23.82
CA LYS A 70 -7.07 3.49 24.11
C LYS A 70 -7.81 2.33 23.44
N ILE A 71 -7.37 1.89 22.25
CA ILE A 71 -7.94 0.73 21.55
C ILE A 71 -7.59 -0.57 22.30
N ILE A 72 -6.35 -0.70 22.76
CA ILE A 72 -5.89 -1.80 23.64
C ILE A 72 -6.76 -1.87 24.91
N LEU A 73 -7.00 -0.72 25.55
CA LEU A 73 -7.86 -0.65 26.72
C LEU A 73 -9.30 -1.02 26.38
N GLY A 74 -9.89 -0.46 25.32
CA GLY A 74 -11.24 -0.80 24.88
C GLY A 74 -11.43 -2.31 24.74
N HIS A 75 -10.47 -2.99 24.12
CA HIS A 75 -10.48 -4.45 24.00
C HIS A 75 -10.52 -5.18 25.35
N CYS A 76 -9.75 -4.72 26.35
CA CYS A 76 -9.78 -5.31 27.70
C CYS A 76 -11.15 -5.21 28.37
N TYR A 77 -11.91 -4.14 28.07
CA TYR A 77 -13.28 -3.96 28.57
C TYR A 77 -14.34 -4.58 27.65
N GLY A 78 -13.95 -5.23 26.56
CA GLY A 78 -14.87 -5.81 25.59
C GLY A 78 -15.50 -4.80 24.62
N VAL A 79 -15.02 -3.56 24.60
CA VAL A 79 -15.43 -2.49 23.69
C VAL A 79 -14.66 -2.64 22.38
N GLU A 80 -15.39 -2.72 21.27
CA GLU A 80 -14.77 -2.69 19.94
C GLU A 80 -14.51 -1.24 19.52
N ILE A 81 -13.23 -0.89 19.44
CA ILE A 81 -12.78 0.40 18.91
C ILE A 81 -12.02 0.11 17.63
N ILE A 82 -12.52 0.66 16.52
CA ILE A 82 -11.89 0.54 15.20
C ILE A 82 -11.44 1.94 14.81
N THR A 83 -10.24 2.04 14.25
CA THR A 83 -9.70 3.29 13.71
C THR A 83 -9.70 3.23 12.18
N GLU A 84 -10.04 4.34 11.54
CA GLU A 84 -9.88 4.54 10.10
C GLU A 84 -8.48 5.07 9.76
N ASN A 85 -7.66 5.37 10.76
CA ASN A 85 -6.29 5.83 10.59
C ASN A 85 -5.32 4.64 10.54
N VAL A 86 -4.62 4.51 9.41
CA VAL A 86 -3.62 3.46 9.16
C VAL A 86 -2.47 3.48 10.17
N ASP A 87 -1.94 4.66 10.52
CA ASP A 87 -0.84 4.78 11.49
C ASP A 87 -1.23 4.26 12.87
N VAL A 88 -2.45 4.62 13.31
CA VAL A 88 -3.00 4.15 14.58
C VAL A 88 -3.20 2.64 14.53
N ALA A 89 -3.76 2.10 13.44
CA ALA A 89 -3.96 0.66 13.28
C ALA A 89 -2.64 -0.14 13.32
N LEU A 90 -1.57 0.36 12.69
CA LEU A 90 -0.24 -0.25 12.73
C LEU A 90 0.34 -0.26 14.16
N ARG A 91 0.22 0.86 14.88
CA ARG A 91 0.63 0.95 16.29
C ARG A 91 -0.13 -0.04 17.17
N VAL A 92 -1.46 -0.11 17.02
CA VAL A 92 -2.28 -1.10 17.74
C VAL A 92 -1.81 -2.52 17.42
N TYR A 93 -1.60 -2.86 16.14
CA TYR A 93 -1.11 -4.19 15.77
C TYR A 93 0.22 -4.54 16.46
N LYS A 94 1.16 -3.59 16.54
CA LYS A 94 2.39 -3.80 17.31
C LYS A 94 2.15 -4.01 18.79
N LEU A 95 1.29 -3.19 19.41
CA LEU A 95 0.95 -3.33 20.83
C LEU A 95 0.26 -4.66 21.14
N THR A 96 -0.53 -5.21 20.20
CA THR A 96 -1.15 -6.52 20.38
C THR A 96 -0.14 -7.65 20.44
N ASP A 97 0.96 -7.55 19.70
CA ASP A 97 2.07 -8.50 19.78
C ASP A 97 2.80 -8.35 21.13
N LEU A 98 3.13 -7.11 21.50
CA LEU A 98 3.82 -6.79 22.75
C LEU A 98 3.05 -7.26 24.00
N TYR A 99 1.74 -7.03 24.03
CA TYR A 99 0.87 -7.38 25.17
C TYR A 99 0.26 -8.77 25.07
N MET A 100 0.69 -9.57 24.09
CA MET A 100 0.27 -10.96 23.89
C MET A 100 -1.25 -11.10 23.74
N MET A 101 -1.85 -10.26 22.89
CA MET A 101 -3.29 -10.17 22.63
C MET A 101 -3.67 -10.83 21.30
N ASP A 102 -3.49 -12.14 21.16
CA ASP A 102 -3.64 -12.87 19.89
C ASP A 102 -4.98 -12.60 19.17
N ARG A 103 -6.09 -12.57 19.91
CA ARG A 103 -7.43 -12.32 19.34
C ARG A 103 -7.57 -10.90 18.78
N LEU A 104 -6.99 -9.90 19.44
CA LEU A 104 -7.00 -8.54 18.93
C LEU A 104 -6.02 -8.40 17.76
N LYS A 105 -4.86 -9.07 17.84
CA LYS A 105 -3.87 -9.13 16.77
C LYS A 105 -4.48 -9.66 15.47
N GLU A 106 -5.26 -10.73 15.53
CA GLU A 106 -5.99 -11.29 14.37
C GLU A 106 -7.02 -10.29 13.80
N LYS A 107 -7.77 -9.58 14.65
CA LYS A 107 -8.70 -8.54 14.18
C LYS A 107 -7.96 -7.39 13.49
N CYS A 108 -6.88 -6.90 14.10
CA CYS A 108 -6.04 -5.85 13.53
C CYS A 108 -5.39 -6.31 12.22
N PHE A 109 -4.95 -7.57 12.13
CA PHE A 109 -4.42 -8.14 10.89
C PHE A 109 -5.43 -8.03 9.75
N ASN A 110 -6.67 -8.48 9.96
CA ASN A 110 -7.71 -8.42 8.94
C ASN A 110 -8.02 -6.97 8.56
N HIS A 111 -8.09 -6.07 9.54
CA HIS A 111 -8.33 -4.64 9.31
C HIS A 111 -7.22 -3.97 8.48
N LEU A 112 -5.95 -4.31 8.75
CA LEU A 112 -4.81 -3.84 7.95
C LEU A 112 -4.87 -4.34 6.50
N ILE A 113 -5.28 -5.58 6.29
CA ILE A 113 -5.50 -6.10 4.93
C ILE A 113 -6.67 -5.39 4.24
N ASP A 114 -7.72 -5.02 4.98
CA ASP A 114 -8.86 -4.28 4.42
C ASP A 114 -8.50 -2.85 4.01
N PHE A 115 -7.54 -2.20 4.67
CA PHE A 115 -6.96 -0.93 4.18
C PHE A 115 -6.32 -1.09 2.80
N VAL A 116 -5.58 -2.17 2.55
CA VAL A 116 -4.96 -2.45 1.23
C VAL A 116 -6.01 -2.76 0.17
N LYS A 117 -7.06 -3.52 0.53
CA LYS A 117 -8.15 -3.83 -0.41
C LYS A 117 -8.91 -2.58 -0.83
N SER A 118 -9.12 -1.66 0.12
CA SER A 118 -9.86 -0.42 -0.11
C SER A 118 -9.04 0.59 -0.90
N ASP A 119 -7.76 0.73 -0.56
CA ASP A 119 -6.81 1.58 -1.27
C ASP A 119 -5.42 0.94 -1.31
N PRO A 120 -4.98 0.42 -2.48
CA PRO A 120 -3.66 -0.19 -2.65
C PRO A 120 -2.48 0.73 -2.33
N VAL A 121 -2.66 2.05 -2.31
CA VAL A 121 -1.59 3.01 -1.95
C VAL A 121 -1.10 2.77 -0.51
N ASN A 122 -1.97 2.31 0.39
CA ASN A 122 -1.61 1.96 1.76
C ASN A 122 -0.57 0.83 1.85
N ALA A 123 -0.45 0.00 0.80
CA ALA A 123 0.42 -1.17 0.85
C ALA A 123 1.90 -0.83 1.04
N GLU A 124 2.38 0.29 0.50
CA GLU A 124 3.79 0.69 0.66
C GLU A 124 4.14 0.90 2.13
N GLN A 125 3.33 1.67 2.85
CA GLN A 125 3.50 1.93 4.28
C GLN A 125 3.41 0.65 5.10
N LEU A 126 2.38 -0.18 4.82
CA LEU A 126 2.15 -1.43 5.52
C LEU A 126 3.30 -2.43 5.30
N LEU A 127 3.85 -2.52 4.08
CA LEU A 127 5.00 -3.37 3.79
C LEU A 127 6.25 -2.89 4.52
N LYS A 128 6.57 -1.59 4.47
CA LYS A 128 7.68 -0.99 5.24
C LYS A 128 7.56 -1.30 6.72
N PHE A 129 6.37 -1.12 7.30
CA PHE A 129 6.11 -1.45 8.69
C PHE A 129 6.31 -2.94 8.98
N SER A 130 5.70 -3.82 8.19
CA SER A 130 5.77 -5.26 8.38
C SER A 130 7.21 -5.78 8.31
N TYR A 131 8.03 -5.22 7.41
CA TYR A 131 9.43 -5.55 7.27
C TYR A 131 10.26 -5.02 8.45
N ALA A 132 10.08 -3.76 8.84
CA ALA A 132 10.83 -3.12 9.92
C ALA A 132 10.64 -3.83 11.27
N TYR A 133 9.46 -4.38 11.53
CA TYR A 133 9.14 -5.09 12.77
C TYR A 133 9.10 -6.62 12.62
N ASN A 134 9.57 -7.16 11.49
CA ASN A 134 9.65 -8.60 11.22
C ASN A 134 8.29 -9.35 11.33
N PHE A 135 7.20 -8.67 10.96
CA PHE A 135 5.87 -9.28 10.83
C PHE A 135 5.71 -9.93 9.45
N LEU A 136 6.42 -11.04 9.24
CA LEU A 136 6.49 -11.73 7.94
C LEU A 136 5.12 -12.21 7.44
N ASP A 137 4.26 -12.69 8.34
CA ASP A 137 2.90 -13.13 7.96
C ASP A 137 2.06 -11.97 7.40
N LEU A 138 2.18 -10.78 7.99
CA LEU A 138 1.52 -9.57 7.51
C LEU A 138 2.09 -9.17 6.15
N LYS A 139 3.42 -9.15 6.01
CA LYS A 139 4.09 -8.89 4.72
C LYS A 139 3.54 -9.81 3.63
N SER A 140 3.59 -11.13 3.85
CA SER A 140 3.14 -12.13 2.87
C SER A 140 1.65 -11.98 2.53
N ALA A 141 0.81 -11.65 3.51
CA ALA A 141 -0.61 -11.42 3.28
C ALA A 141 -0.87 -10.15 2.46
N ILE A 142 -0.12 -9.06 2.67
CA ILE A 142 -0.20 -7.84 1.86
C ILE A 142 0.19 -8.13 0.41
N LEU A 143 1.32 -8.80 0.18
CA LEU A 143 1.78 -9.16 -1.17
C LEU A 143 0.77 -10.08 -1.88
N THR A 144 0.22 -11.05 -1.15
CA THR A 144 -0.86 -11.93 -1.65
C THR A 144 -2.13 -11.13 -1.96
N CYS A 145 -2.45 -10.11 -1.16
CA CYS A 145 -3.61 -9.25 -1.37
C CYS A 145 -3.42 -8.42 -2.66
N LEU A 146 -2.25 -7.81 -2.84
CA LEU A 146 -1.92 -7.05 -4.05
C LEU A 146 -2.00 -7.91 -5.31
N SER A 147 -1.44 -9.13 -5.29
CA SER A 147 -1.51 -10.04 -6.44
C SER A 147 -2.95 -10.47 -6.77
N LYS A 148 -3.83 -10.57 -5.77
CA LYS A 148 -5.28 -10.84 -5.96
C LYS A 148 -6.06 -9.64 -6.49
N ILE A 149 -5.75 -8.43 -6.02
CA ILE A 149 -6.39 -7.18 -6.51
C ILE A 149 -6.12 -7.04 -8.01
N HIS A 150 -4.89 -7.29 -8.44
CA HIS A 150 -4.51 -7.30 -9.85
C HIS A 150 -5.34 -8.31 -10.66
N LYS A 151 -5.54 -9.54 -10.15
CA LYS A 151 -6.32 -10.58 -10.86
C LYS A 151 -7.82 -10.26 -10.99
N ARG A 152 -8.41 -9.54 -10.03
CA ARG A 152 -9.87 -9.30 -9.98
C ARG A 152 -10.30 -8.02 -10.68
N HIS A 153 -9.45 -7.00 -10.63
CA HIS A 153 -9.74 -5.72 -11.23
C HIS A 153 -8.75 -5.51 -12.37
N ASN A 154 -9.25 -5.58 -13.60
CA ASN A 154 -8.75 -4.83 -14.75
C ASN A 154 -8.86 -3.31 -14.49
N LYS A 155 -8.46 -2.83 -13.30
CA LYS A 155 -8.34 -1.42 -12.93
C LYS A 155 -6.85 -1.13 -12.82
N TYR A 156 -6.28 -0.94 -14.00
CA TYR A 156 -4.86 -0.94 -14.36
C TYR A 156 -4.03 0.21 -13.78
N VAL A 157 -4.69 1.23 -13.23
CA VAL A 157 -4.10 2.55 -12.98
C VAL A 157 -3.27 2.59 -11.70
N MET A 158 -3.78 2.05 -10.59
CA MET A 158 -3.14 2.16 -9.26
C MET A 158 -1.97 1.18 -9.08
N PHE A 159 -2.04 0.02 -9.74
CA PHE A 159 -1.08 -1.06 -9.54
C PHE A 159 0.31 -0.76 -10.11
N SER A 160 0.38 -0.14 -11.30
CA SER A 160 1.65 0.11 -11.98
C SER A 160 2.49 1.16 -11.25
N ASN A 161 1.85 2.22 -10.73
CA ASN A 161 2.54 3.24 -9.93
C ASN A 161 3.03 2.67 -8.59
N LEU A 162 2.21 1.84 -7.93
CA LEU A 162 2.64 1.15 -6.72
C LEU A 162 3.91 0.32 -6.97
N LEU A 163 3.96 -0.47 -8.04
CA LEU A 163 5.14 -1.29 -8.37
C LEU A 163 6.43 -0.47 -8.50
N LEU A 164 6.34 0.77 -9.02
CA LEU A 164 7.51 1.65 -9.15
C LEU A 164 8.09 2.07 -7.78
N ASN A 165 7.23 2.25 -6.78
CA ASN A 165 7.61 2.74 -5.45
C ASN A 165 8.05 1.61 -4.50
N LEU A 166 7.74 0.36 -4.82
CA LEU A 166 8.15 -0.79 -4.01
C LEU A 166 9.63 -1.15 -4.24
N TYR A 167 10.26 -1.69 -3.19
CA TYR A 167 11.59 -2.30 -3.30
C TYR A 167 11.59 -3.42 -4.34
N PRO A 168 12.72 -3.63 -5.06
CA PRO A 168 12.81 -4.65 -6.12
C PRO A 168 12.37 -6.04 -5.66
N GLU A 169 12.77 -6.46 -4.46
CA GLU A 169 12.46 -7.80 -3.96
C GLU A 169 10.96 -8.02 -3.75
N TRP A 170 10.25 -6.99 -3.28
CA TRP A 170 8.80 -7.06 -3.05
C TRP A 170 8.04 -7.02 -4.37
N ARG A 171 8.53 -6.22 -5.32
CA ARG A 171 8.01 -6.17 -6.67
C ARG A 171 8.12 -7.53 -7.34
N ASP A 172 9.29 -8.14 -7.32
CA ASP A 172 9.51 -9.45 -7.93
C ASP A 172 8.65 -10.54 -7.27
N GLU A 173 8.50 -10.48 -5.94
CA GLU A 173 7.62 -11.36 -5.18
C GLU A 173 6.15 -11.20 -5.64
N ILE A 174 5.66 -9.97 -5.79
CA ILE A 174 4.31 -9.70 -6.31
C ILE A 174 4.16 -10.22 -7.74
N LEU A 175 5.09 -9.88 -8.63
CA LEU A 175 5.04 -10.24 -10.05
C LEU A 175 5.08 -11.76 -10.24
N SER A 176 5.81 -12.50 -9.40
CA SER A 176 5.85 -13.97 -9.42
C SER A 176 4.52 -14.63 -9.01
N GLN A 177 3.70 -13.93 -8.21
CA GLN A 177 2.40 -14.40 -7.74
C GLN A 177 1.23 -13.89 -8.60
N CYS A 178 1.45 -12.75 -9.27
CA CYS A 178 0.61 -12.28 -10.36
C CYS A 178 0.62 -13.36 -11.45
N GLY A 179 -0.55 -13.64 -12.01
CA GLY A 179 -0.61 -14.48 -13.20
C GLY A 179 0.02 -13.74 -14.39
N LYS A 180 -0.39 -14.12 -15.60
CA LYS A 180 -0.01 -13.40 -16.81
C LYS A 180 -0.42 -11.93 -16.72
N ILE A 181 0.55 -11.02 -16.78
CA ILE A 181 0.33 -9.59 -16.87
C ILE A 181 0.35 -9.21 -18.34
N THR A 182 -0.81 -8.81 -18.87
CA THR A 182 -0.93 -8.39 -20.27
C THR A 182 -1.09 -6.88 -20.41
N GLU A 183 -1.13 -6.13 -19.31
CA GLU A 183 -1.50 -4.72 -19.32
C GLU A 183 -0.71 -3.93 -18.27
N LEU A 184 -0.12 -2.80 -18.67
CA LEU A 184 0.56 -1.84 -17.79
C LEU A 184 0.07 -0.43 -18.06
N SER A 185 -0.20 0.33 -17.01
CA SER A 185 -0.69 1.71 -17.12
C SER A 185 -0.15 2.59 -16.02
N PHE A 186 0.71 3.53 -16.39
CA PHE A 186 1.30 4.54 -15.51
C PHE A 186 0.56 5.87 -15.65
N THR A 187 -0.68 5.90 -15.18
CA THR A 187 -1.64 6.98 -15.51
C THR A 187 -1.20 8.36 -14.99
N GLU A 188 -0.54 8.46 -13.84
CA GLU A 188 -0.01 9.74 -13.38
C GLU A 188 1.06 10.30 -14.33
N SER A 189 2.00 9.44 -14.76
CA SER A 189 3.01 9.82 -15.75
C SER A 189 2.38 10.20 -17.09
N TRP A 190 1.25 9.57 -17.43
CA TRP A 190 0.53 9.83 -18.67
C TRP A 190 -0.27 11.14 -18.60
N MET A 191 -0.96 11.42 -17.50
CA MET A 191 -1.78 12.62 -17.33
C MET A 191 -0.93 13.88 -17.10
N TYR A 192 0.19 13.75 -16.39
CA TYR A 192 1.03 14.87 -15.98
C TYR A 192 2.51 14.63 -16.32
N PRO A 193 2.87 14.45 -17.61
CA PRO A 193 4.22 14.09 -18.03
C PRO A 193 5.21 15.25 -17.83
N LYS A 194 5.91 15.26 -16.69
CA LYS A 194 7.01 16.23 -16.46
C LYS A 194 8.35 15.73 -16.99
N TYR A 195 8.54 14.42 -16.96
CA TYR A 195 9.74 13.72 -17.39
C TYR A 195 9.37 12.27 -17.73
N THR A 196 10.21 11.59 -18.51
CA THR A 196 10.05 10.16 -18.77
C THR A 196 10.25 9.37 -17.49
N LEU A 197 9.41 8.35 -17.27
CA LEU A 197 9.63 7.41 -16.18
C LEU A 197 11.05 6.80 -16.25
N PRO A 198 11.74 6.67 -15.11
CA PRO A 198 13.11 6.16 -15.08
C PRO A 198 13.17 4.72 -15.60
N TYR A 199 14.09 4.49 -16.54
CA TYR A 199 14.24 3.21 -17.21
C TYR A 199 14.59 2.08 -16.21
N GLU A 200 15.46 2.38 -15.25
CA GLU A 200 15.88 1.50 -14.16
C GLU A 200 14.71 1.02 -13.29
N ASN A 201 13.63 1.80 -13.20
CA ASN A 201 12.45 1.42 -12.44
C ASN A 201 11.51 0.54 -13.27
N ILE A 202 11.41 0.77 -14.58
CA ILE A 202 10.48 0.04 -15.47
C ILE A 202 11.09 -1.26 -16.00
N SER A 203 12.37 -1.27 -16.37
CA SER A 203 13.00 -2.42 -17.02
C SER A 203 12.85 -3.72 -16.22
N PRO A 204 13.02 -3.76 -14.88
CA PRO A 204 12.76 -4.98 -14.11
C PRO A 204 11.32 -5.49 -14.22
N ILE A 205 10.34 -4.57 -14.28
CA ILE A 205 8.93 -4.93 -14.47
C ILE A 205 8.74 -5.56 -15.85
N LEU A 206 9.29 -4.93 -16.90
CA LEU A 206 9.20 -5.45 -18.26
C LEU A 206 9.91 -6.79 -18.42
N GLN A 207 11.09 -6.98 -17.83
CA GLN A 207 11.81 -8.26 -17.87
C GLN A 207 10.98 -9.38 -17.22
N SER A 208 10.35 -9.10 -16.08
CA SER A 208 9.47 -10.07 -15.41
C SER A 208 8.25 -10.43 -16.27
N ILE A 209 7.66 -9.46 -16.96
CA ILE A 209 6.50 -9.64 -17.85
C ILE A 209 6.88 -10.33 -19.15
N ASN A 210 8.05 -10.02 -19.73
CA ASN A 210 8.55 -10.65 -20.95
C ASN A 210 8.79 -12.16 -20.76
N CYS A 211 9.07 -12.61 -19.54
CA CYS A 211 9.10 -14.03 -19.20
C CYS A 211 7.71 -14.70 -19.21
N GLN A 212 6.63 -13.93 -19.32
CA GLN A 212 5.24 -14.40 -19.33
C GLN A 212 4.64 -14.31 -20.75
N GLU A 213 4.54 -15.46 -21.43
CA GLU A 213 3.77 -15.58 -22.67
C GLU A 213 2.28 -15.31 -22.40
N PRO A 214 1.58 -14.42 -23.14
CA PRO A 214 1.90 -13.99 -24.51
C PRO A 214 2.37 -12.52 -24.65
N GLY A 215 2.96 -11.88 -23.63
CA GLY A 215 3.38 -10.46 -23.69
C GLY A 215 2.28 -9.43 -23.40
N LEU A 216 2.60 -8.13 -23.58
CA LEU A 216 1.69 -7.01 -23.30
C LEU A 216 0.73 -6.73 -24.48
N GLY A 217 -0.56 -6.62 -24.18
CA GLY A 217 -1.61 -6.10 -25.07
C GLY A 217 -1.99 -4.65 -24.79
N TYR A 218 -1.67 -4.11 -23.59
CA TYR A 218 -1.88 -2.70 -23.27
C TYR A 218 -0.66 -2.10 -22.57
N PHE A 219 -0.26 -0.91 -23.02
CA PHE A 219 0.72 -0.08 -22.34
C PHE A 219 0.28 1.38 -22.32
N SER A 220 0.40 2.05 -21.17
CA SER A 220 0.21 3.49 -21.06
C SER A 220 1.24 4.17 -20.16
N GLY A 221 1.79 5.31 -20.58
CA GLY A 221 2.71 6.12 -19.77
C GLY A 221 3.50 7.17 -20.55
N CYS A 222 4.28 7.98 -19.81
CA CYS A 222 5.33 8.82 -20.36
C CYS A 222 6.69 8.13 -20.17
N VAL A 223 7.27 7.58 -21.24
CA VAL A 223 8.47 6.72 -21.19
C VAL A 223 9.48 7.07 -22.26
N SER A 224 10.71 6.57 -22.12
CA SER A 224 11.74 6.72 -23.14
C SER A 224 11.57 5.72 -24.29
N ALA A 225 12.16 6.03 -25.43
CA ALA A 225 12.30 5.11 -26.56
C ALA A 225 12.93 3.76 -26.18
N LYS A 226 13.85 3.77 -25.19
CA LYS A 226 14.49 2.56 -24.69
C LYS A 226 13.50 1.61 -24.03
N VAL A 227 12.60 2.13 -23.19
CA VAL A 227 11.53 1.35 -22.55
C VAL A 227 10.63 0.74 -23.62
N LEU A 228 10.21 1.54 -24.61
CA LEU A 228 9.29 1.09 -25.65
C LEU A 228 9.83 -0.11 -26.45
N ARG A 229 11.14 -0.11 -26.76
CA ARG A 229 11.82 -1.20 -27.48
C ARG A 229 11.93 -2.50 -26.67
N GLU A 230 11.82 -2.45 -25.35
CA GLU A 230 11.89 -3.63 -24.48
C GLU A 230 10.55 -4.33 -24.26
N ILE A 231 9.46 -3.71 -24.69
CA ILE A 231 8.14 -4.30 -24.53
C ILE A 231 8.00 -5.46 -25.52
N THR A 232 7.77 -6.66 -24.99
CA THR A 232 7.31 -7.79 -25.81
C THR A 232 5.81 -7.69 -25.98
N TRP A 233 5.37 -7.49 -27.22
CA TRP A 233 3.97 -7.27 -27.55
C TRP A 233 3.23 -8.58 -27.79
N LYS A 234 2.01 -8.65 -27.28
CA LYS A 234 1.09 -9.73 -27.57
C LYS A 234 0.58 -9.59 -28.99
N ASN A 235 0.53 -10.70 -29.73
CA ASN A 235 -0.17 -10.74 -31.01
C ASN A 235 -1.66 -11.06 -30.75
N ALA A 236 -2.37 -10.12 -30.11
CA ALA A 236 -3.79 -10.23 -29.81
C ALA A 236 -4.62 -9.38 -30.77
N SER A 237 -5.91 -9.70 -30.85
CA SER A 237 -6.91 -8.94 -31.59
C SER A 237 -7.16 -7.52 -31.04
N TYR A 238 -6.50 -7.09 -29.97
CA TYR A 238 -6.63 -5.75 -29.41
C TYR A 238 -5.32 -5.33 -28.71
N ASN A 239 -4.45 -4.65 -29.47
CA ASN A 239 -3.23 -4.05 -28.94
C ASN A 239 -3.42 -2.54 -28.80
N MET A 240 -3.12 -2.00 -27.61
CA MET A 240 -3.28 -0.59 -27.32
C MET A 240 -2.00 -0.01 -26.76
N LEU A 241 -1.48 1.03 -27.42
CA LEU A 241 -0.34 1.82 -26.97
C LEU A 241 -0.81 3.25 -26.73
N SER A 242 -0.68 3.73 -25.50
CA SER A 242 -1.06 5.08 -25.11
C SER A 242 0.14 5.83 -24.55
N LEU A 243 0.71 6.73 -25.34
CA LEU A 243 1.90 7.47 -24.94
C LEU A 243 1.56 8.91 -24.57
N SER A 244 2.31 9.44 -23.62
CA SER A 244 2.30 10.87 -23.34
C SER A 244 3.69 11.47 -23.50
N LEU A 245 3.75 12.69 -24.04
CA LEU A 245 4.99 13.38 -24.37
C LEU A 245 5.30 14.47 -23.35
N CYS A 246 6.54 14.55 -22.88
CA CYS A 246 7.04 15.63 -22.02
C CYS A 246 7.85 16.68 -22.78
N ASP A 247 8.47 16.33 -23.92
CA ASP A 247 9.24 17.28 -24.75
C ASP A 247 9.41 16.81 -26.22
N SER A 248 9.84 17.72 -27.10
CA SER A 248 10.09 17.43 -28.52
C SER A 248 11.16 16.37 -28.76
N LYS A 249 12.21 16.33 -27.94
CA LYS A 249 13.30 15.37 -28.11
C LYS A 249 12.79 13.95 -27.85
N GLN A 250 12.06 13.76 -26.77
CA GLN A 250 11.40 12.50 -26.45
C GLN A 250 10.42 12.11 -27.56
N ALA A 251 9.67 13.07 -28.13
CA ALA A 251 8.73 12.81 -29.22
C ALA A 251 9.41 12.19 -30.44
N GLU A 252 10.52 12.78 -30.88
CA GLU A 252 11.33 12.30 -32.02
C GLU A 252 11.94 10.92 -31.74
N GLU A 253 12.51 10.74 -30.54
CA GLU A 253 13.09 9.47 -30.13
C GLU A 253 12.03 8.35 -30.08
N LEU A 254 10.84 8.62 -29.53
CA LEU A 254 9.74 7.66 -29.45
C LEU A 254 9.19 7.29 -30.83
N ALA A 255 9.00 8.26 -31.72
CA ALA A 255 8.54 8.01 -33.08
C ALA A 255 9.45 7.00 -33.81
N SER A 256 10.77 7.13 -33.63
CA SER A 256 11.76 6.19 -34.18
C SER A 256 11.79 4.80 -33.53
N ALA A 257 11.14 4.66 -32.37
CA ALA A 257 11.15 3.47 -31.54
C ALA A 257 9.82 2.72 -31.53
N LEU A 258 8.81 3.24 -32.25
CA LEU A 258 7.54 2.57 -32.39
C LEU A 258 7.75 1.18 -33.01
N PRO A 259 7.07 0.14 -32.48
CA PRO A 259 7.06 -1.16 -33.14
C PRO A 259 6.40 -1.05 -34.52
N ASP A 260 6.64 -2.04 -35.39
CA ASP A 260 5.90 -2.16 -36.65
C ASP A 260 4.40 -2.33 -36.33
N MET A 261 3.68 -1.21 -36.36
CA MET A 261 2.26 -1.14 -36.03
C MET A 261 1.46 -1.86 -37.12
N ARG A 262 0.73 -2.90 -36.72
CA ARG A 262 -0.20 -3.62 -37.60
C ARG A 262 -1.58 -2.96 -37.58
N GLU A 263 -2.43 -3.28 -38.54
CA GLU A 263 -3.77 -2.68 -38.71
C GLU A 263 -4.70 -2.82 -37.48
N ASP A 264 -4.38 -3.74 -36.55
CA ASP A 264 -5.13 -4.04 -35.33
C ASP A 264 -4.65 -3.27 -34.07
N TRP A 265 -3.76 -2.29 -34.24
CA TRP A 265 -3.25 -1.47 -33.13
C TRP A 265 -4.02 -0.17 -32.95
N TYR A 266 -4.33 0.15 -31.68
CA TYR A 266 -4.83 1.46 -31.29
C TYR A 266 -3.70 2.28 -30.69
N PHE A 267 -3.35 3.36 -31.38
CA PHE A 267 -2.32 4.28 -30.94
C PHE A 267 -2.92 5.61 -30.45
N TYR A 268 -2.74 5.88 -29.17
CA TYR A 268 -3.20 7.10 -28.51
C TYR A 268 -2.01 7.96 -28.12
N LEU A 269 -2.05 9.23 -28.49
CA LEU A 269 -1.01 10.19 -28.16
C LEU A 269 -1.58 11.34 -27.33
N HIS A 270 -1.04 11.54 -26.13
CA HIS A 270 -1.35 12.66 -25.26
C HIS A 270 -0.22 13.70 -25.28
N ILE A 271 -0.58 14.94 -25.61
CA ILE A 271 0.34 16.06 -25.72
C ILE A 271 -0.12 17.15 -24.74
N PRO A 272 0.64 17.38 -23.66
CA PRO A 272 0.41 18.52 -22.80
C PRO A 272 0.71 19.83 -23.52
N TYR A 273 -0.04 20.87 -23.15
CA TYR A 273 0.06 22.20 -23.72
C TYR A 273 1.51 22.69 -23.78
N LYS A 274 1.96 23.04 -24.99
CA LYS A 274 3.29 23.60 -25.30
C LYS A 274 4.48 22.69 -24.94
N ALA A 275 4.27 21.42 -24.62
CA ALA A 275 5.37 20.50 -24.33
C ALA A 275 6.19 20.15 -25.58
N VAL A 276 5.52 20.03 -26.74
CA VAL A 276 6.10 19.53 -27.99
C VAL A 276 5.87 20.54 -29.11
N SER A 277 6.90 20.76 -29.91
CA SER A 277 6.84 21.61 -31.10
C SER A 277 6.05 20.94 -32.24
N PRO A 278 5.31 21.71 -33.05
CA PRO A 278 4.52 21.15 -34.16
C PRO A 278 5.32 20.30 -35.16
N GLU A 279 6.59 20.63 -35.38
CA GLU A 279 7.45 19.94 -36.34
C GLU A 279 7.76 18.50 -35.92
N SER A 280 7.79 18.22 -34.62
CA SER A 280 8.05 16.88 -34.09
C SER A 280 6.90 15.90 -34.39
N PHE A 281 5.74 16.38 -34.86
CA PHE A 281 4.63 15.50 -35.29
C PHE A 281 4.83 14.89 -36.68
N ASN A 282 5.73 15.44 -37.50
CA ASN A 282 6.01 14.93 -38.84
C ASN A 282 6.61 13.52 -38.83
N TYR A 283 7.15 13.08 -37.69
CA TYR A 283 7.77 11.76 -37.52
C TYR A 283 6.78 10.68 -37.09
N TRP A 284 5.56 11.04 -36.69
CA TRP A 284 4.60 10.08 -36.13
C TRP A 284 3.78 9.41 -37.24
N PRO A 285 3.54 8.09 -37.14
CA PRO A 285 2.62 7.38 -38.02
C PRO A 285 1.16 7.82 -37.75
N GLU A 286 0.21 7.28 -38.51
CA GLU A 286 -1.21 7.57 -38.30
C GLU A 286 -1.64 7.30 -36.84
N VAL A 287 -1.89 8.38 -36.10
CA VAL A 287 -2.34 8.33 -34.71
C VAL A 287 -3.84 8.07 -34.69
N THR A 288 -4.27 7.00 -34.02
CA THR A 288 -5.68 6.65 -33.93
C THR A 288 -6.49 7.72 -33.20
N ARG A 289 -5.96 8.26 -32.09
CA ARG A 289 -6.53 9.44 -31.41
C ARG A 289 -5.46 10.32 -30.78
N LEU A 290 -5.68 11.62 -30.90
CA LEU A 290 -4.85 12.69 -30.33
C LEU A 290 -5.59 13.35 -29.16
N PHE A 291 -4.92 13.49 -28.02
CA PHE A 291 -5.38 14.27 -26.88
C PHE A 291 -4.48 15.49 -26.69
N LEU A 292 -5.09 16.67 -26.73
CA LEU A 292 -4.44 17.94 -26.43
C LEU A 292 -4.98 18.40 -25.07
N ALA A 293 -4.09 18.52 -24.08
CA ALA A 293 -4.41 19.06 -22.76
C ALA A 293 -3.82 20.46 -22.59
#